data_AF-A0A1H7SNW6-F1
#
_entry.id   AF-A0A1H7SNW6-F1
#
_cell.length_a   1.000
_cell.length_b   1.000
_cell.length_c   1.000
_cell.angle_alpha   90.00
_cell.angle_beta   90.00
_cell.angle_gamma   90.00
#
_symmetry.space_group_name_H-M   'P 1'
#
loop_
_entity.id
_entity.type
_entity.pdbx_description
1 polymer ?
#
loop_
_entity_poly.entity_id
_entity_poly.type
_entity_poly.pdbx_seq_one_letter_code
_entity_poly.pdbx_strand_id
1 'polypeptide(L)'
;MGVMGSRLRWRTMPWMVALFGIVVGPLGVVSIYFIIIQPITIGTYCTICLMAALAMLIMIPFSLDEIVAMVQFMVWNTRRGRPFWHAFFRGDALPGGKTGDEMSFDAQPMQFFRQSARGVTVPWTLGLSAAIGAFLMLSRAIFGNEAAMANSDHLLGALVLTTAVIAWAEVAGPLRFLNILFGLWLIVAPWFLGGGTVAGSLVGILAGIALIALSLPRGKRSEEHYGSWDRFIF
;
A
#
# COMPACT_ATOMS: atom_id res chain seq x y z
N MET A 1 7.56 -20.34 5.28
CA MET A 1 6.89 -19.32 6.11
C MET A 1 5.36 -19.38 6.08
N GLY A 2 4.71 -19.97 5.06
CA GLY A 2 3.23 -20.13 5.01
C GLY A 2 2.64 -21.29 5.85
N VAL A 3 3.46 -22.10 6.51
CA VAL A 3 3.02 -23.28 7.29
C VAL A 3 2.60 -22.92 8.72
N MET A 4 2.90 -21.69 9.18
CA MET A 4 2.56 -21.18 10.52
C MET A 4 1.64 -19.96 10.41
N GLY A 5 0.51 -20.14 9.74
CA GLY A 5 -0.49 -19.10 9.47
C GLY A 5 -1.64 -19.06 10.49
N SER A 6 -1.39 -19.21 11.80
CA SER A 6 -2.46 -19.06 12.78
C SER A 6 -2.67 -17.58 13.15
N ARG A 7 -3.93 -17.18 13.37
CA ARG A 7 -4.37 -15.81 13.76
C ARG A 7 -3.71 -15.25 15.02
N LEU A 8 -2.92 -16.07 15.71
CA LEU A 8 -2.24 -15.74 16.96
C LEU A 8 -0.81 -15.23 16.75
N ARG A 9 -0.27 -15.22 15.52
CA ARG A 9 1.16 -14.95 15.25
C ARG A 9 1.67 -13.60 15.79
N TRP A 10 0.92 -12.52 15.60
CA TRP A 10 1.25 -11.19 16.15
C TRP A 10 1.18 -11.14 17.69
N ARG A 11 0.45 -12.08 18.32
CA ARG A 11 0.27 -12.18 19.78
C ARG A 11 1.25 -13.15 20.44
N THR A 12 1.60 -14.25 19.77
CA THR A 12 2.46 -15.32 20.29
C THR A 12 3.93 -15.16 19.88
N MET A 13 4.21 -14.49 18.75
CA MET A 13 5.58 -14.24 18.28
C MET A 13 5.73 -12.84 17.65
N PRO A 14 5.58 -11.75 18.43
CA PRO A 14 5.73 -10.38 17.93
C PRO A 14 7.07 -10.12 17.23
N TRP A 15 8.15 -10.70 17.76
CA TRP A 15 9.50 -10.56 17.20
C TRP A 15 9.60 -10.98 15.72
N MET A 16 8.87 -12.02 15.31
CA MET A 16 8.92 -12.52 13.93
C MET A 16 8.19 -11.58 12.97
N VAL A 17 7.09 -10.96 13.41
CA VAL A 17 6.37 -9.93 12.65
C VAL A 17 7.23 -8.68 12.48
N ALA A 18 7.95 -8.27 13.53
CA ALA A 18 8.87 -7.15 13.45
C ALA A 18 10.01 -7.41 12.45
N LEU A 19 10.65 -8.59 12.49
CA LEU A 19 11.66 -8.98 11.51
C LEU A 19 11.11 -9.00 10.09
N PHE A 20 9.91 -9.53 9.89
CA PHE A 20 9.26 -9.53 8.59
C PHE A 20 9.05 -8.09 8.08
N GLY A 21 8.58 -7.18 8.92
CA GLY A 21 8.46 -5.75 8.56
C GLY A 21 9.81 -5.09 8.22
N ILE A 22 10.86 -5.40 8.99
CA ILE A 22 12.22 -4.89 8.75
C ILE A 22 12.79 -5.41 7.42
N VAL A 23 12.42 -6.61 6.98
CA VAL A 23 12.87 -7.17 5.70
C VAL A 23 12.02 -6.65 4.54
N VAL A 24 10.70 -6.68 4.69
CA VAL A 24 9.76 -6.33 3.61
C VAL A 24 9.74 -4.83 3.33
N GLY A 25 9.86 -3.98 4.35
CA GLY A 25 9.83 -2.52 4.19
C GLY A 25 10.92 -2.02 3.23
N PRO A 26 12.21 -2.28 3.50
CA PRO A 26 13.31 -1.91 2.61
C PRO A 26 13.20 -2.55 1.23
N LEU A 27 12.82 -3.83 1.15
CA LEU A 27 12.63 -4.51 -0.14
C LEU A 27 11.54 -3.84 -0.98
N GLY A 28 10.44 -3.39 -0.36
CA GLY A 28 9.38 -2.62 -1.01
C GLY A 28 9.89 -1.28 -1.54
N VAL A 29 10.65 -0.52 -0.74
CA VAL A 29 11.24 0.75 -1.16
C VAL A 29 12.18 0.57 -2.35
N VAL A 30 13.06 -0.44 -2.30
CA VAL A 30 13.97 -0.78 -3.40
C VAL A 30 13.18 -1.16 -4.65
N SER A 31 12.09 -1.90 -4.50
CA SER A 31 11.22 -2.30 -5.61
C SER A 31 10.56 -1.09 -6.28
N ILE A 32 10.04 -0.14 -5.51
CA ILE A 32 9.46 1.12 -6.02
C ILE A 32 10.52 1.94 -6.77
N TYR A 33 11.73 2.03 -6.20
CA TYR A 33 12.85 2.71 -6.86
C TYR A 33 13.18 2.08 -8.22
N PHE A 34 13.19 0.75 -8.30
CA PHE A 34 13.42 0.04 -9.56
C PHE A 34 12.33 0.30 -10.60
N ILE A 35 11.06 0.38 -10.19
CA ILE A 35 9.95 0.75 -11.08
C ILE A 35 10.21 2.13 -11.71
N ILE A 36 10.64 3.10 -10.90
CA ILE A 36 10.84 4.49 -11.35
C ILE A 36 12.09 4.63 -12.24
N ILE A 37 13.21 4.02 -11.86
CA ILE A 37 14.49 4.27 -12.51
C ILE A 37 14.63 3.57 -13.87
N GLN A 38 14.05 2.38 -14.06
CA GLN A 38 14.18 1.58 -15.29
C GLN A 38 13.86 2.38 -16.57
N PRO A 39 12.67 2.98 -16.71
CA PRO A 39 12.35 3.74 -17.93
C PRO A 39 13.01 5.11 -17.99
N ILE A 40 13.37 5.72 -16.86
CA ILE A 40 13.99 7.07 -16.83
C ILE A 40 15.47 7.00 -17.22
N THR A 41 16.24 6.06 -16.67
CA THR A 41 17.70 5.99 -16.89
C THR A 41 18.12 4.90 -17.86
N ILE A 42 17.44 3.74 -17.86
CA ILE A 42 17.81 2.60 -18.71
C ILE A 42 17.03 2.65 -20.04
N GLY A 43 15.90 3.36 -20.09
CA GLY A 43 15.09 3.52 -21.29
C GLY A 43 14.41 2.23 -21.75
N THR A 44 14.44 1.17 -20.95
CA THR A 44 13.86 -0.15 -21.27
C THR A 44 12.86 -0.59 -20.20
N TYR A 45 11.87 -1.38 -20.61
CA TYR A 45 10.88 -1.96 -19.72
C TYR A 45 11.18 -3.43 -19.49
N CYS A 46 11.50 -3.82 -18.26
CA CYS A 46 11.61 -5.23 -17.88
C CYS A 46 10.24 -5.71 -17.35
N THR A 47 9.48 -6.43 -18.19
CA THR A 47 8.14 -6.94 -17.82
C THR A 47 8.20 -7.85 -16.59
N ILE A 48 9.19 -8.73 -16.51
CA ILE A 48 9.42 -9.63 -15.37
C ILE A 48 9.69 -8.83 -14.09
N CYS A 49 10.46 -7.74 -14.19
CA CYS A 49 10.79 -6.88 -13.05
C CYS A 49 9.56 -6.10 -12.56
N LEU A 50 8.74 -5.61 -13.48
CA LEU A 50 7.47 -4.95 -13.17
C LEU A 50 6.48 -5.91 -12.51
N MET A 51 6.41 -7.17 -12.98
CA MET A 51 5.57 -8.20 -12.35
C MET A 51 6.04 -8.54 -10.94
N ALA A 52 7.35 -8.70 -10.73
CA ALA A 52 7.91 -8.93 -9.40
C ALA A 52 7.63 -7.76 -8.46
N ALA A 53 7.79 -6.53 -8.96
CA ALA A 53 7.53 -5.33 -8.19
C ALA A 53 6.04 -5.17 -7.84
N LEU A 54 5.14 -5.52 -8.76
CA LEU A 54 3.70 -5.55 -8.50
C LEU A 54 3.34 -6.58 -7.41
N ALA A 55 3.92 -7.78 -7.47
CA ALA A 55 3.69 -8.80 -6.46
C ALA A 55 4.13 -8.32 -5.06
N MET A 56 5.32 -7.69 -4.98
CA MET A 56 5.82 -7.10 -3.73
C MET A 56 4.93 -5.95 -3.25
N LEU A 57 4.49 -5.07 -4.16
CA LEU A 57 3.62 -3.95 -3.84
C LEU A 57 2.29 -4.42 -3.24
N ILE A 58 1.70 -5.50 -3.77
CA ILE A 58 0.48 -6.11 -3.23
C ILE A 58 0.71 -6.73 -1.85
N MET A 59 1.91 -7.25 -1.54
CA MET A 59 2.22 -7.82 -0.23
C MET A 59 2.36 -6.78 0.88
N ILE A 60 2.72 -5.53 0.55
CA ILE A 60 2.91 -4.44 1.51
C ILE A 60 1.66 -4.18 2.37
N PRO A 61 0.45 -3.94 1.82
CA PRO A 61 -0.72 -3.65 2.64
C PRO A 61 -1.04 -4.78 3.64
N PHE A 62 -0.95 -6.05 3.21
CA PHE A 62 -1.14 -7.19 4.11
C PHE A 62 -0.12 -7.22 5.26
N SER A 63 1.13 -6.86 4.97
CA SER A 63 2.20 -6.82 5.97
C SER A 63 2.03 -5.68 6.96
N LEU A 64 1.55 -4.53 6.50
CA LEU A 64 1.32 -3.35 7.32
C LEU A 64 0.23 -3.58 8.38
N ASP A 65 -0.86 -4.26 8.02
CA ASP A 65 -1.94 -4.57 8.96
C ASP A 65 -1.43 -5.47 10.11
N GLU A 66 -0.61 -6.47 9.80
CA GLU A 66 0.02 -7.34 10.82
C GLU A 66 0.97 -6.56 11.76
N ILE A 67 1.81 -5.68 11.20
CA ILE A 67 2.76 -4.88 11.98
C ILE A 67 2.03 -3.93 12.91
N VAL A 68 0.97 -3.27 12.43
CA VAL A 68 0.20 -2.31 13.22
C VAL A 68 -0.54 -3.01 14.35
N ALA A 69 -1.17 -4.16 14.09
CA ALA A 69 -1.83 -4.97 15.12
C ALA A 69 -0.83 -5.40 16.21
N MET A 70 0.39 -5.80 15.82
CA MET A 70 1.47 -6.13 16.75
C MET A 70 1.89 -4.90 17.59
N VAL A 71 2.10 -3.73 16.97
CA VAL A 71 2.45 -2.50 17.69
C VAL A 71 1.36 -2.11 18.69
N GLN A 72 0.09 -2.19 18.30
CA GLN A 72 -1.04 -1.91 19.19
C GLN A 72 -1.04 -2.84 20.41
N PHE A 73 -0.83 -4.14 20.18
CA PHE A 73 -0.71 -5.12 21.26
C PHE A 73 0.43 -4.77 22.22
N MET A 74 1.60 -4.42 21.71
CA MET A 74 2.76 -4.05 22.53
C MET A 74 2.53 -2.77 23.32
N VAL A 75 1.93 -1.74 22.71
CA VAL A 75 1.58 -0.49 23.40
C VAL A 75 0.58 -0.76 24.52
N TRP A 76 -0.45 -1.58 24.26
CA TRP A 76 -1.44 -1.90 25.29
C TRP A 76 -0.84 -2.73 26.44
N ASN A 77 0.03 -3.69 26.13
CA ASN A 77 0.66 -4.51 27.16
C ASN A 77 1.63 -3.70 28.04
N THR A 78 2.34 -2.75 27.43
CA THR A 78 3.23 -1.82 28.16
C THR A 78 2.42 -0.89 29.06
N ARG A 79 1.28 -0.38 28.58
CA ARG A 79 0.37 0.44 29.40
C ARG A 79 -0.27 -0.33 30.55
N ARG A 80 -0.38 -1.66 30.45
CA ARG A 80 -0.83 -2.56 31.52
C ARG A 80 0.27 -2.91 32.53
N GLY A 81 1.45 -2.29 32.42
CA GLY A 81 2.56 -2.47 33.36
C GLY A 81 3.31 -3.79 33.20
N ARG A 82 3.11 -4.52 32.09
CA ARG A 82 3.83 -5.76 31.81
C ARG A 82 5.19 -5.49 31.15
N PRO A 83 6.23 -6.30 31.43
CA PRO A 83 7.56 -6.09 30.87
C PRO A 83 7.56 -6.23 29.35
N PHE A 84 7.82 -5.12 28.65
CA PHE A 84 7.83 -5.01 27.19
C PHE A 84 8.63 -6.13 26.51
N TRP A 85 9.84 -6.39 27.01
CA TRP A 85 10.75 -7.39 26.43
C TRP A 85 10.23 -8.82 26.55
N HIS A 86 9.59 -9.18 27.66
CA HIS A 86 9.01 -10.51 27.82
C HIS A 86 7.85 -10.73 26.84
N ALA A 87 6.99 -9.73 26.71
CA ALA A 87 5.86 -9.76 25.79
C ALA A 87 6.30 -9.78 24.32
N PHE A 88 7.39 -9.07 23.97
CA PHE A 88 7.93 -9.03 22.62
C PHE A 88 8.54 -10.37 22.19
N PHE A 89 9.32 -11.02 23.07
CA PHE A 89 10.02 -12.26 22.73
C PHE A 89 9.16 -13.52 22.90
N ARG A 90 8.28 -13.60 23.91
CA ARG A 90 7.45 -14.79 24.16
C ARG A 90 5.98 -14.65 23.76
N GLY A 91 5.53 -13.44 23.40
CA GLY A 91 4.10 -13.14 23.34
C GLY A 91 3.48 -13.06 24.73
N ASP A 92 2.23 -12.60 24.81
CA ASP A 92 1.48 -12.59 26.08
C ASP A 92 0.04 -13.07 25.86
N ALA A 93 -0.46 -13.87 26.81
CA ALA A 93 -1.85 -14.33 26.82
C ALA A 93 -2.72 -13.24 27.44
N LEU A 94 -3.34 -12.43 26.59
CA LEU A 94 -4.39 -11.49 26.99
C LEU A 94 -5.50 -12.23 27.77
N PRO A 95 -5.76 -11.92 29.06
CA PRO A 95 -6.90 -12.48 29.76
C PRO A 95 -8.17 -11.91 29.14
N GLY A 96 -9.02 -12.76 28.57
CA GLY A 96 -10.33 -12.39 28.00
C GLY A 96 -10.41 -12.29 26.48
N GLY A 97 -9.34 -12.58 25.73
CA GLY A 97 -9.46 -12.75 24.28
C GLY A 97 -10.13 -14.08 23.95
N LYS A 98 -11.35 -14.06 23.39
CA LYS A 98 -12.04 -15.27 22.91
C LYS A 98 -11.04 -16.10 22.10
N THR A 99 -10.92 -17.38 22.45
CA THR A 99 -10.24 -18.41 21.65
C THR A 99 -10.86 -18.36 20.26
N GLY A 100 -10.18 -17.69 19.33
CA GLY A 100 -10.52 -17.82 17.92
C GLY A 100 -10.31 -19.28 17.55
N ASP A 101 -11.34 -19.88 16.97
CA ASP A 101 -11.37 -21.28 16.52
C ASP A 101 -10.00 -21.75 16.06
N GLU A 102 -9.56 -22.87 16.64
CA GLU A 102 -8.40 -23.61 16.15
C GLU A 102 -8.63 -23.89 14.66
N MET A 103 -7.69 -23.42 13.84
CA MET A 103 -7.74 -23.66 12.40
C MET A 103 -7.67 -25.16 12.14
N SER A 104 -8.79 -25.74 11.72
CA SER A 104 -8.75 -27.00 10.99
C SER A 104 -7.99 -26.76 9.69
N PHE A 105 -6.93 -27.54 9.47
CA PHE A 105 -6.09 -27.53 8.27
C PHE A 105 -6.86 -27.87 6.97
N ASP A 106 -8.18 -28.14 7.05
CA ASP A 106 -9.09 -28.45 5.94
C ASP A 106 -9.80 -27.21 5.33
N ALA A 107 -9.51 -26.00 5.78
CA ALA A 107 -10.19 -24.81 5.24
C ALA A 107 -9.77 -24.52 3.78
N GLN A 108 -10.75 -24.56 2.87
CA GLN A 108 -10.59 -24.30 1.43
C GLN A 108 -9.73 -23.04 1.16
N PRO A 109 -8.81 -23.05 0.16
CA PRO A 109 -7.94 -21.90 -0.17
C PRO A 109 -8.68 -20.58 -0.34
N MET A 110 -9.93 -20.63 -0.81
CA MET A 110 -10.81 -19.48 -0.96
C MET A 110 -11.13 -18.77 0.38
N GLN A 111 -11.22 -19.52 1.48
CA GLN A 111 -11.46 -18.98 2.82
C GLN A 111 -10.20 -18.31 3.39
N PHE A 112 -9.00 -18.77 3.03
CA PHE A 112 -7.74 -18.11 3.36
C PHE A 112 -7.65 -16.73 2.72
N PHE A 113 -7.93 -16.61 1.41
CA PHE A 113 -7.94 -15.31 0.72
C PHE A 113 -9.02 -14.36 1.25
N ARG A 114 -10.23 -14.87 1.53
CA ARG A 114 -11.34 -14.05 2.03
C ARG A 114 -11.12 -13.57 3.47
N GLN A 115 -10.31 -14.27 4.27
CA GLN A 115 -9.97 -13.86 5.64
C GLN A 115 -8.78 -12.90 5.67
N SER A 116 -7.76 -13.08 4.81
CA SER A 116 -6.68 -12.10 4.63
C SER A 116 -7.20 -10.77 4.06
N ALA A 117 -8.26 -10.81 3.24
CA ALA A 117 -8.89 -9.63 2.67
C ALA A 117 -9.73 -8.79 3.67
N ARG A 118 -9.87 -9.19 4.95
CA ARG A 118 -10.66 -8.42 5.93
C ARG A 118 -9.99 -7.11 6.42
N GLY A 119 -8.67 -6.97 6.28
CA GLY A 119 -7.94 -5.71 6.54
C GLY A 119 -7.75 -4.82 5.30
N VAL A 120 -8.04 -5.37 4.11
CA VAL A 120 -7.83 -4.71 2.83
C VAL A 120 -9.17 -4.25 2.27
N THR A 121 -9.55 -3.01 2.55
CA THR A 121 -10.67 -2.39 1.84
C THR A 121 -10.17 -1.93 0.49
N VAL A 122 -10.70 -2.50 -0.61
CA VAL A 122 -10.45 -1.99 -1.97
C VAL A 122 -11.64 -1.10 -2.36
N PRO A 123 -11.68 0.18 -1.94
CA PRO A 123 -12.67 1.09 -2.47
C PRO A 123 -12.41 1.28 -3.97
N TRP A 124 -13.47 1.30 -4.77
CA TRP A 124 -13.39 1.45 -6.22
C TRP A 124 -12.59 2.69 -6.64
N THR A 125 -12.58 3.73 -5.80
CA THR A 125 -11.80 4.96 -6.01
C THR A 125 -10.28 4.73 -6.00
N LEU A 126 -9.76 3.88 -5.12
CA LEU A 126 -8.34 3.53 -5.08
C LEU A 126 -7.96 2.58 -6.21
N GLY A 127 -8.85 1.65 -6.58
CA GLY A 127 -8.66 0.82 -7.78
C GLY A 127 -8.55 1.67 -9.04
N LEU A 128 -9.41 2.68 -9.18
CA LEU A 128 -9.38 3.59 -10.33
C LEU A 128 -8.15 4.54 -10.29
N SER A 129 -7.73 4.98 -9.11
CA SER A 129 -6.48 5.75 -8.94
C SER A 129 -5.24 4.93 -9.32
N ALA A 130 -5.19 3.65 -8.94
CA ALA A 130 -4.13 2.73 -9.35
C ALA A 130 -4.11 2.52 -10.87
N ALA A 131 -5.28 2.37 -11.51
CA ALA A 131 -5.39 2.29 -12.96
C ALA A 131 -4.90 3.56 -13.66
N ILE A 132 -5.22 4.75 -13.13
CA ILE A 132 -4.69 6.02 -13.64
C ILE A 132 -3.16 6.08 -13.49
N GLY A 133 -2.62 5.67 -12.34
CA GLY A 133 -1.17 5.61 -12.13
C GLY A 133 -0.45 4.71 -13.14
N ALA A 134 -0.99 3.50 -13.35
CA ALA A 134 -0.48 2.56 -14.35
C ALA A 134 -0.57 3.12 -15.78
N PHE A 135 -1.67 3.82 -16.11
CA PHE A 135 -1.84 4.48 -17.39
C PHE A 135 -0.80 5.61 -17.60
N LEU A 136 -0.55 6.44 -16.58
CA LEU A 136 0.47 7.49 -16.62
C LEU A 136 1.88 6.93 -16.80
N MET A 137 2.17 5.77 -16.20
CA MET A 137 3.45 5.08 -16.42
C MET A 137 3.65 4.64 -17.88
N LEU A 138 2.55 4.32 -18.58
CA LEU A 138 2.53 3.91 -19.99
C LEU A 138 2.41 5.11 -20.97
N SER A 139 2.18 6.32 -20.47
CA SER A 139 1.97 7.54 -21.28
C SER A 139 3.10 7.79 -22.28
N ARG A 140 4.35 7.49 -21.89
CA ARG A 140 5.53 7.62 -22.76
C ARG A 140 5.41 6.79 -24.05
N ALA A 141 4.82 5.60 -23.98
CA ALA A 141 4.62 4.73 -25.12
C ALA A 141 3.44 5.17 -26.01
N ILE A 142 2.50 5.94 -25.47
CA ILE A 142 1.24 6.32 -26.12
C ILE A 142 1.35 7.68 -26.81
N PHE A 143 1.99 8.67 -26.17
CA PHE A 143 1.93 10.07 -26.61
C PHE A 143 3.20 10.61 -27.27
N GLY A 144 4.33 9.89 -27.20
CA GLY A 144 5.58 10.33 -27.83
C GLY A 144 6.13 11.67 -27.29
N ASN A 145 5.75 12.07 -26.07
CA ASN A 145 6.19 13.30 -25.43
C ASN A 145 7.72 13.33 -25.25
N GLU A 146 8.32 14.54 -25.25
CA GLU A 146 9.76 14.71 -25.00
C GLU A 146 10.18 14.20 -23.62
N ALA A 147 11.48 13.92 -23.46
CA ALA A 147 12.02 13.22 -22.30
C ALA A 147 11.65 13.86 -20.95
N ALA A 148 11.55 15.19 -20.86
CA ALA A 148 11.24 15.88 -19.60
C ALA A 148 9.80 15.64 -19.12
N MET A 149 8.80 15.83 -19.99
CA MET A 149 7.40 15.58 -19.65
C MET A 149 7.12 14.09 -19.45
N ALA A 150 7.65 13.23 -20.33
CA ALA A 150 7.46 11.79 -20.20
C ALA A 150 8.05 11.20 -18.90
N ASN A 151 9.19 11.73 -18.44
CA ASN A 151 9.79 11.30 -17.17
C ASN A 151 8.95 11.76 -15.96
N SER A 152 8.38 12.96 -16.00
CA SER A 152 7.48 13.46 -14.95
C SER A 152 6.20 12.64 -14.86
N ASP A 153 5.57 12.34 -16.00
CA ASP A 153 4.34 11.53 -16.06
C ASP A 153 4.59 10.11 -15.54
N HIS A 154 5.73 9.51 -15.90
CA HIS A 154 6.10 8.19 -15.41
C HIS A 154 6.36 8.17 -13.91
N LEU A 155 7.15 9.14 -13.41
CA LEU A 155 7.45 9.27 -11.99
C LEU A 155 6.16 9.41 -11.17
N LEU A 156 5.27 10.30 -11.59
CA LEU A 156 4.00 10.49 -10.89
C LEU A 156 3.06 9.30 -11.02
N GLY A 157 3.03 8.64 -12.18
CA GLY A 157 2.26 7.41 -12.36
C GLY A 157 2.68 6.32 -11.39
N ALA A 158 4.00 6.12 -11.23
CA ALA A 158 4.55 5.16 -10.29
C ALA A 158 4.23 5.53 -8.84
N LEU A 159 4.38 6.80 -8.46
CA LEU A 159 4.05 7.27 -7.11
C LEU A 159 2.57 7.08 -6.80
N VAL A 160 1.67 7.54 -7.68
CA VAL A 160 0.21 7.38 -7.54
C VAL A 160 -0.19 5.90 -7.42
N LEU A 161 0.40 5.03 -8.25
CA LEU A 161 0.14 3.59 -8.18
C LEU A 161 0.53 3.04 -6.80
N THR A 162 1.73 3.38 -6.33
CA THR A 162 2.23 2.87 -5.05
C THR A 162 1.43 3.39 -3.86
N THR A 163 1.11 4.69 -3.81
CA THR A 163 0.30 5.26 -2.73
C THR A 163 -1.12 4.73 -2.77
N ALA A 164 -1.70 4.50 -3.95
CA ALA A 164 -3.03 3.89 -4.07
C ALA A 164 -3.07 2.45 -3.52
N VAL A 165 -2.05 1.63 -3.83
CA VAL A 165 -1.97 0.24 -3.34
C VAL A 165 -1.68 0.20 -1.83
N ILE A 166 -0.78 1.05 -1.33
CA ILE A 166 -0.52 1.10 0.12
C ILE A 166 -1.78 1.56 0.86
N ALA A 167 -2.53 2.53 0.32
CA ALA A 167 -3.79 3.00 0.89
C ALA A 167 -4.92 1.96 0.88
N TRP A 168 -4.73 0.77 0.28
CA TRP A 168 -5.64 -0.36 0.47
C TRP A 168 -5.58 -0.94 1.89
N ALA A 169 -4.45 -0.80 2.59
CA ALA A 169 -4.38 -1.10 4.00
C ALA A 169 -5.20 -0.06 4.77
N GLU A 170 -6.15 -0.50 5.59
CA GLU A 170 -7.06 0.39 6.33
C GLU A 170 -6.28 1.37 7.22
N VAL A 171 -5.15 0.92 7.79
CA VAL A 171 -4.26 1.76 8.60
C VAL A 171 -3.58 2.87 7.78
N ALA A 172 -3.29 2.59 6.52
CA ALA A 172 -2.62 3.51 5.62
C ALA A 172 -3.60 4.32 4.75
N GLY A 173 -4.91 4.23 5.02
CA GLY A 173 -5.96 4.97 4.34
C GLY A 173 -5.69 6.49 4.16
N PRO A 174 -5.08 7.20 5.12
CA PRO A 174 -4.72 8.62 4.95
C PRO A 174 -3.72 8.89 3.82
N LEU A 175 -2.93 7.90 3.37
CA LEU A 175 -1.98 8.08 2.26
C LEU A 175 -2.68 8.41 0.95
N ARG A 176 -3.99 8.15 0.81
CA ARG A 176 -4.77 8.58 -0.36
C ARG A 176 -4.69 10.08 -0.60
N PHE A 177 -4.50 10.90 0.44
CA PHE A 177 -4.38 12.36 0.30
C PHE A 177 -3.09 12.79 -0.41
N LEU A 178 -2.05 11.94 -0.46
CA LEU A 178 -0.86 12.22 -1.27
C LEU A 178 -1.20 12.28 -2.77
N ASN A 179 -2.20 11.54 -3.23
CA ASN A 179 -2.66 11.59 -4.61
C ASN A 179 -3.24 12.97 -4.99
N ILE A 180 -3.69 13.78 -4.00
CA ILE A 180 -4.08 15.17 -4.25
C ILE A 180 -2.86 16.00 -4.63
N LEU A 181 -1.74 15.84 -3.92
CA LEU A 181 -0.50 16.54 -4.23
C LEU A 181 0.03 16.15 -5.61
N PHE A 182 0.00 14.85 -5.93
CA PHE A 182 0.41 14.36 -7.25
C PHE A 182 -0.53 14.84 -8.36
N GLY A 183 -1.85 14.85 -8.12
CA GLY A 183 -2.83 15.37 -9.06
C GLY A 183 -2.66 16.87 -9.32
N LEU A 184 -2.36 17.66 -8.28
CA LEU A 184 -2.05 19.09 -8.43
C LEU A 184 -0.79 19.30 -9.27
N TRP A 185 0.25 18.50 -9.07
CA TRP A 185 1.44 18.58 -9.92
C TRP A 185 1.14 18.23 -11.38
N LEU A 186 0.36 17.19 -11.67
CA LEU A 186 -0.03 16.86 -13.05
C LEU A 186 -0.78 18.00 -13.74
N ILE A 187 -1.60 18.74 -12.99
CA ILE A 187 -2.30 19.92 -13.51
C ILE A 187 -1.29 21.02 -13.80
N VAL A 188 -0.31 21.26 -12.94
CA VAL A 188 0.61 22.40 -13.09
C VAL A 188 1.79 22.09 -14.03
N ALA A 189 2.15 20.82 -14.20
CA ALA A 189 3.33 20.36 -14.95
C ALA A 189 3.44 20.91 -16.38
N PRO A 190 2.37 20.99 -17.20
CA PRO A 190 2.46 21.53 -18.56
C PRO A 190 2.92 23.00 -18.64
N TRP A 191 2.76 23.77 -17.55
CA TRP A 191 3.22 25.16 -17.48
C TRP A 191 4.69 25.28 -17.11
N PHE A 192 5.27 24.27 -16.45
CA PHE A 192 6.65 24.28 -15.98
C PHE A 192 7.58 23.44 -16.85
N LEU A 193 7.06 22.38 -17.47
CA LEU A 193 7.80 21.45 -18.29
C LEU A 193 7.43 21.67 -19.76
N GLY A 194 8.40 22.09 -20.56
CA GLY A 194 8.27 22.12 -22.02
C GLY A 194 8.31 20.72 -22.64
N GLY A 195 7.84 20.59 -23.89
CA GLY A 195 7.96 19.35 -24.67
C GLY A 195 6.77 18.37 -24.57
N GLY A 196 5.66 18.80 -23.97
CA GLY A 196 4.39 18.06 -24.00
C GLY A 196 3.58 18.30 -25.26
N THR A 197 3.01 17.25 -25.83
CA THR A 197 1.96 17.41 -26.84
C THR A 197 0.71 18.04 -26.21
N VAL A 198 -0.10 18.74 -27.01
CA VAL A 198 -1.39 19.29 -26.55
C VAL A 198 -2.28 18.17 -25.98
N ALA A 199 -2.31 17.01 -26.65
CA ALA A 199 -3.02 15.83 -26.21
C ALA A 199 -2.49 15.28 -24.88
N GLY A 200 -1.16 15.12 -24.75
CA GLY A 200 -0.55 14.65 -23.51
C GLY A 200 -0.80 15.59 -22.32
N SER A 201 -0.73 16.91 -22.56
CA SER A 201 -0.98 17.93 -21.52
C SER A 201 -2.44 17.89 -21.05
N LEU A 202 -3.41 17.80 -21.97
CA LEU A 202 -4.83 17.67 -21.63
C LEU A 202 -5.11 16.39 -20.85
N VAL A 203 -4.52 15.27 -21.28
CA VAL A 203 -4.66 13.97 -20.59
C VAL A 203 -4.06 14.03 -19.18
N GLY A 204 -2.90 14.65 -19.00
CA GLY A 204 -2.28 14.87 -17.70
C GLY A 204 -3.16 15.70 -16.76
N ILE A 205 -3.72 16.81 -17.25
CA ILE A 205 -4.64 17.66 -16.49
C ILE A 205 -5.90 16.88 -16.09
N LEU A 206 -6.53 16.16 -17.02
CA LEU A 206 -7.72 15.35 -16.75
C LEU A 206 -7.43 14.23 -15.74
N ALA A 207 -6.29 13.57 -15.86
CA ALA A 207 -5.83 12.56 -14.90
C ALA A 207 -5.61 13.18 -13.52
N GLY A 208 -4.99 14.36 -13.44
CA GLY A 208 -4.79 15.08 -12.19
C GLY A 208 -6.10 15.46 -11.50
N ILE A 209 -7.07 15.99 -12.24
CA ILE A 209 -8.41 16.30 -11.74
C ILE A 209 -9.11 15.02 -11.25
N ALA A 210 -9.04 13.93 -12.03
CA ALA A 210 -9.62 12.65 -11.65
C ALA A 210 -9.00 12.11 -10.35
N LEU A 211 -7.67 12.18 -10.20
CA LEU A 211 -6.99 11.74 -8.98
C LEU A 211 -7.43 12.54 -7.74
N ILE A 212 -7.54 13.86 -7.87
CA ILE A 212 -8.05 14.70 -6.78
C ILE A 212 -9.49 14.30 -6.44
N ALA A 213 -10.35 14.18 -7.45
CA ALA A 213 -11.76 13.81 -7.28
C ALA A 213 -11.93 12.40 -6.67
N LEU A 214 -11.05 11.44 -6.99
CA LEU A 214 -11.09 10.08 -6.46
C LEU A 214 -10.47 9.95 -5.06
N SER A 215 -9.66 10.93 -4.65
CA SER A 215 -9.02 10.94 -3.32
C SER A 215 -9.89 11.59 -2.24
N LEU A 216 -10.91 12.35 -2.63
CA LEU A 216 -11.85 13.03 -1.74
C LEU A 216 -12.93 12.13 -1.10
N PRO A 217 -13.50 11.11 -1.78
CA PRO A 217 -14.52 10.23 -1.20
C PRO A 217 -13.93 9.44 -0.03
N ARG A 218 -14.51 9.62 1.15
CA ARG A 218 -14.19 8.79 2.32
C ARG A 218 -14.65 7.37 2.05
N GLY A 219 -13.73 6.41 2.11
CA GLY A 219 -14.03 4.99 1.96
C GLY A 219 -15.04 4.52 3.01
N LYS A 220 -15.83 3.48 2.69
CA LYS A 220 -16.69 2.83 3.68
C LYS A 220 -15.82 2.06 4.67
N ARG A 221 -15.99 2.36 5.97
CA ARG A 221 -15.28 1.74 7.10
C ARG A 221 -15.55 0.23 7.16
N SER A 222 -14.52 -0.58 7.46
CA SER A 222 -14.71 -1.97 7.88
C SER A 222 -15.30 -2.02 9.30
N GLU A 223 -16.05 -3.06 9.67
CA GLU A 223 -16.59 -3.19 11.04
C GLU A 223 -15.52 -3.53 12.10
N GLU A 224 -14.27 -3.76 11.69
CA GLU A 224 -13.16 -4.11 12.58
C GLU A 224 -12.69 -2.88 13.39
N HIS A 225 -12.70 -2.97 14.72
CA HIS A 225 -12.25 -1.91 15.62
C HIS A 225 -10.74 -2.03 15.88
N TYR A 226 -9.95 -1.08 15.38
CA TYR A 226 -8.49 -0.99 15.61
C TYR A 226 -8.14 -0.13 16.84
N GLY A 227 -9.04 -0.11 17.84
CA GLY A 227 -8.81 0.54 19.13
C GLY A 227 -8.40 2.01 19.00
N SER A 228 -7.19 2.38 19.45
CA SER A 228 -6.73 3.77 19.42
C SER A 228 -6.38 4.32 18.04
N TRP A 229 -6.23 3.46 17.02
CA TRP A 229 -5.97 3.86 15.65
C TRP A 229 -7.24 4.17 14.84
N ASP A 230 -8.43 3.89 15.39
CA ASP A 230 -9.71 4.35 14.83
C ASP A 230 -9.75 5.87 14.61
N ARG A 231 -8.92 6.64 15.34
CA ARG A 231 -8.80 8.10 15.18
C ARG A 231 -8.03 8.52 13.93
N PHE A 232 -7.22 7.65 13.34
CA PHE A 232 -6.43 7.91 12.13
C PHE A 232 -6.99 7.21 10.89
N ILE A 233 -7.96 6.31 11.07
CA ILE A 233 -8.68 5.63 10.00
C ILE A 233 -9.86 6.53 9.58
N PHE A 234 -9.78 7.16 8.41
CA PHE A 234 -10.76 8.13 7.88
C PHE A 234 -11.25 7.83 6.45
#